data_AF-M7SYU9-F1
#
_entry.id   AF-M7SYU9-F1
#
_cell.length_a   1.000
_cell.length_b   1.000
_cell.length_c   1.000
_cell.angle_alpha   90.00
_cell.angle_beta   90.00
_cell.angle_gamma   90.00
#
_symmetry.space_group_name_H-M   'P 1'
#
loop_
_entity.id
_entity.type
_entity.pdbx_description
1 polymer ?
#
loop_
_entity_poly.entity_id
_entity_poly.type
_entity_poly.pdbx_seq_one_letter_code
_entity_poly.pdbx_strand_id
1 'polypeptide(L)'
;MDPPIVSFYGSTPIPLPSRFGHLKRRLVAGREAKLKASWDRLLAALREEIVSIEEHGTDLIPSIDFTEIEDASKVQPFSAKLKRHGIGVVRGVVPPAAARAWVEETKKYLDTKHELDLKPPPAQDPTCFDFFWTPAQVRSRAHPHVLRAQRFAMTLWDTKDEFVAARYPITYADRIRIESASNGNITVNGSLVAASPQDSLIAAAAATSSAQIAQVDNGSLERWEQDGYGRAGLYNSIFEGDWESYDEWDASGRVNATPDLYNGQGACSMLRLFQGIIALTEIEPGMIKILPSPKLSTVYFLLRPFFSPKEKAPEEGDGSEKWAAYLDPSNWQLDKEQSTIIHGAVAGHAQRVTSSFHPHLELKRSLVAPPTLPEGSYVLWHPDIAYQFSNTNYSSSTKPALATTASAGEQQQPPASTTSMLVYAPAAPLTQQNALYLARQRKAFLRGHPGPDFDSTGTGLGSEAPHTGRLTDKDIKEVGGEEGLQAMGLAPWNLGKAVADFQQQQQQQQQKSASGSSSASSSSDAVMGATSKDKDKDDESLLSSDGALTPKTHAEVEVLKLANQILFPERFDFYMPTRAPSRAPSRAASPLPSSRERERDTREKDRDHKGAKGLSSLLD
;
A
#
# COMPACT_ATOMS: atom_id res chain seq x y z
N MET A 1 -14.98 -40.38 14.89
CA MET A 1 -14.25 -39.70 13.81
C MET A 1 -14.43 -38.22 14.08
N ASP A 2 -13.44 -37.59 14.70
CA ASP A 2 -13.45 -36.14 14.79
C ASP A 2 -13.52 -35.56 13.37
N PRO A 3 -14.28 -34.48 13.14
CA PRO A 3 -14.32 -33.85 11.82
C PRO A 3 -12.89 -33.51 11.40
N PRO A 4 -12.52 -33.71 10.12
CA PRO A 4 -11.18 -33.41 9.66
C PRO A 4 -10.85 -31.95 9.98
N ILE A 5 -9.66 -31.71 10.54
CA ILE A 5 -9.17 -30.36 10.81
C ILE A 5 -9.05 -29.65 9.46
N VAL A 6 -9.94 -28.69 9.20
CA VAL A 6 -9.93 -27.89 7.98
C VAL A 6 -8.90 -26.78 8.14
N SER A 7 -7.71 -26.96 7.56
CA SER A 7 -6.66 -25.94 7.55
C SER A 7 -6.87 -24.94 6.40
N PHE A 8 -6.63 -23.65 6.64
CA PHE A 8 -6.61 -22.62 5.59
C PHE A 8 -5.68 -22.98 4.42
N TYR A 9 -4.56 -23.64 4.73
CA TYR A 9 -3.57 -24.11 3.75
C TYR A 9 -3.87 -25.52 3.21
N GLY A 10 -5.02 -26.10 3.54
CA GLY A 10 -5.43 -27.41 3.05
C GLY A 10 -5.66 -27.46 1.53
N SER A 11 -5.74 -28.67 1.01
CA SER A 11 -6.02 -28.97 -0.40
C SER A 11 -7.50 -28.85 -0.77
N THR A 12 -8.39 -28.65 0.19
CA THR A 12 -9.84 -28.52 0.00
C THR A 12 -10.32 -27.09 0.32
N PRO A 13 -11.27 -26.53 -0.45
CA PRO A 13 -11.87 -25.24 -0.12
C PRO A 13 -12.64 -25.30 1.20
N ILE A 14 -12.67 -24.18 1.93
CA ILE A 14 -13.35 -24.07 3.23
C ILE A 14 -14.81 -23.65 3.02
N PRO A 15 -15.81 -24.44 3.45
CA PRO A 15 -17.20 -24.00 3.50
C PRO A 15 -17.37 -22.87 4.52
N LEU A 16 -18.01 -21.77 4.11
CA LEU A 16 -18.25 -20.61 4.97
C LEU A 16 -19.67 -20.66 5.58
N PRO A 17 -20.01 -19.77 6.53
CA PRO A 17 -21.38 -19.63 7.03
C PRO A 17 -22.42 -19.41 5.92
N SER A 18 -23.66 -19.85 6.15
CA SER A 18 -24.76 -19.84 5.15
C SER A 18 -25.01 -18.48 4.49
N ARG A 19 -24.71 -17.37 5.19
CA ARG A 19 -24.79 -16.01 4.66
C ARG A 19 -23.97 -15.79 3.38
N PHE A 20 -22.87 -16.52 3.17
CA PHE A 20 -22.08 -16.42 1.94
C PHE A 20 -22.76 -17.12 0.75
N GLY A 21 -23.53 -18.18 0.98
CA GLY A 21 -24.42 -18.73 -0.04
C GLY A 21 -25.52 -17.73 -0.42
N HIS A 22 -26.07 -16.98 0.55
CA HIS A 22 -27.06 -15.94 0.31
C HIS A 22 -26.46 -14.76 -0.48
N LEU A 23 -25.26 -14.33 -0.09
CA LEU A 23 -24.49 -13.30 -0.78
C LEU A 23 -24.28 -13.66 -2.25
N LYS A 24 -23.81 -14.88 -2.52
CA LYS A 24 -23.58 -15.37 -3.88
C LYS A 24 -24.88 -15.40 -4.70
N ARG A 25 -25.99 -15.89 -4.13
CA ARG A 25 -27.30 -15.86 -4.82
C ARG A 25 -27.71 -14.45 -5.19
N ARG A 26 -27.51 -13.48 -4.30
CA ARG A 26 -27.86 -12.07 -4.55
C ARG A 26 -27.01 -11.46 -5.66
N LEU A 27 -25.72 -11.76 -5.72
CA LEU A 27 -24.83 -11.23 -6.76
C LEU A 27 -25.17 -11.78 -8.16
N VAL A 28 -25.70 -13.01 -8.23
CA VAL A 28 -26.07 -13.68 -9.49
C VAL A 28 -27.49 -13.36 -9.96
N ALA A 29 -28.42 -13.10 -9.04
CA ALA A 29 -29.85 -13.00 -9.33
C ALA A 29 -30.17 -12.02 -10.46
N GLY A 30 -30.84 -12.53 -11.51
CA GLY A 30 -31.26 -11.75 -12.68
C GLY A 30 -30.14 -11.42 -13.67
N ARG A 31 -28.93 -11.95 -13.45
CA ARG A 31 -27.73 -11.71 -14.25
C ARG A 31 -27.09 -13.01 -14.75
N GLU A 32 -27.76 -14.15 -14.58
CA GLU A 32 -27.26 -15.50 -14.83
C GLU A 32 -26.67 -15.64 -16.25
N ALA A 33 -27.45 -15.22 -17.25
CA ALA A 33 -27.04 -15.30 -18.66
C ALA A 33 -25.84 -14.39 -18.96
N LYS A 34 -25.81 -13.18 -18.38
CA LYS A 34 -24.70 -12.23 -18.55
C LYS A 34 -23.43 -12.75 -17.92
N LEU A 35 -23.49 -13.27 -16.70
CA LEU A 35 -22.36 -13.85 -15.99
C LEU A 35 -21.83 -15.10 -16.69
N LYS A 36 -22.70 -15.97 -17.24
CA LYS A 36 -22.24 -17.11 -18.02
C LYS A 36 -21.50 -16.67 -19.28
N ALA A 37 -22.06 -15.71 -20.03
CA ALA A 37 -21.41 -15.18 -21.21
C ALA A 37 -20.08 -14.48 -20.88
N SER A 38 -20.01 -13.75 -19.77
CA SER A 38 -18.79 -13.07 -19.34
C SER A 38 -17.70 -14.04 -18.90
N TRP A 39 -18.07 -15.14 -18.25
CA TRP A 39 -17.15 -16.22 -17.89
C TRP A 39 -16.53 -16.88 -19.12
N ASP A 40 -17.33 -17.14 -20.17
CA ASP A 40 -16.80 -17.74 -21.40
C ASP A 40 -15.77 -16.83 -22.09
N ARG A 41 -16.06 -15.52 -22.17
CA ARG A 41 -15.11 -14.53 -22.70
C ARG A 41 -13.84 -14.43 -21.84
N LEU A 42 -14.00 -14.47 -20.51
CA LEU A 42 -12.88 -14.43 -19.58
C LEU A 42 -11.95 -15.64 -19.73
N LEU A 43 -12.50 -16.85 -19.84
CA LEU A 43 -11.70 -18.06 -19.98
C LEU A 43 -10.92 -18.10 -21.31
N ALA A 44 -11.51 -17.57 -22.39
CA ALA A 44 -10.81 -17.39 -23.65
C ALA A 44 -9.65 -16.38 -23.50
N ALA A 45 -9.90 -15.22 -22.90
CA ALA A 45 -8.88 -14.20 -22.67
C ALA A 45 -7.74 -14.69 -21.75
N LEU A 46 -8.05 -15.45 -20.70
CA LEU A 46 -7.04 -16.04 -19.81
C LEU A 46 -6.14 -17.03 -20.54
N ARG A 47 -6.70 -17.87 -21.43
CA ARG A 47 -5.91 -18.82 -22.21
C ARG A 47 -4.85 -18.11 -23.05
N GLU A 48 -5.24 -17.04 -23.73
CA GLU A 48 -4.32 -16.19 -24.50
C GLU A 48 -3.30 -15.48 -23.60
N GLU A 49 -3.75 -14.98 -22.45
CA GLU A 49 -2.89 -14.31 -21.47
C GLU A 49 -1.81 -15.25 -20.92
N ILE A 50 -2.15 -16.49 -20.54
CA ILE A 50 -1.17 -17.44 -20.00
C ILE A 50 -0.11 -17.79 -21.04
N VAL A 51 -0.50 -17.96 -22.31
CA VAL A 51 0.46 -18.17 -23.41
C VAL A 51 1.39 -16.97 -23.54
N SER A 52 0.85 -15.75 -23.57
CA SER A 52 1.66 -14.54 -23.64
C SER A 52 2.61 -14.40 -22.44
N ILE A 53 2.17 -14.78 -21.23
CA ILE A 53 3.01 -14.72 -20.03
C ILE A 53 4.17 -15.70 -20.11
N GLU A 54 3.90 -16.94 -20.51
CA GLU A 54 4.93 -17.97 -20.64
C GLU A 54 5.96 -17.61 -21.73
N GLU A 55 5.52 -17.06 -22.86
CA GLU A 55 6.40 -16.67 -23.97
C GLU A 55 7.37 -15.54 -23.61
N HIS A 56 6.92 -14.54 -22.83
CA HIS A 56 7.71 -13.34 -22.54
C HIS A 56 8.40 -13.37 -21.17
N GLY A 57 7.84 -14.09 -20.20
CA GLY A 57 8.39 -14.22 -18.85
C GLY A 57 8.80 -12.88 -18.24
N THR A 58 10.06 -12.79 -17.83
CA THR A 58 10.62 -11.62 -17.12
C THR A 58 10.58 -10.32 -17.93
N ASP A 59 10.51 -10.37 -19.26
CA ASP A 59 10.47 -9.16 -20.13
C ASP A 59 9.17 -8.34 -19.96
N LEU A 60 8.16 -8.93 -19.33
CA LEU A 60 6.91 -8.27 -18.95
C LEU A 60 7.07 -7.31 -17.77
N ILE A 61 8.18 -7.40 -17.02
CA ILE A 61 8.42 -6.59 -15.82
C ILE A 61 9.26 -5.38 -16.22
N PRO A 62 8.67 -4.18 -16.41
CA PRO A 62 9.43 -3.01 -16.77
C PRO A 62 10.33 -2.54 -15.63
N SER A 63 11.47 -1.96 -15.98
CA SER A 63 12.31 -1.22 -15.05
C SER A 63 12.59 0.19 -15.56
N ILE A 64 12.74 1.13 -14.64
CA ILE A 64 13.14 2.51 -14.89
C ILE A 64 14.24 2.90 -13.90
N ASP A 65 15.21 3.70 -14.32
CA ASP A 65 16.20 4.24 -13.39
C ASP A 65 15.59 5.39 -12.58
N PHE A 66 15.92 5.50 -11.29
CA PHE A 66 15.42 6.58 -10.44
C PHE A 66 15.73 7.97 -11.01
N THR A 67 16.83 8.14 -11.73
CA THR A 67 17.20 9.40 -12.38
C THR A 67 16.34 9.74 -13.60
N GLU A 68 15.58 8.77 -14.13
CA GLU A 68 14.75 8.90 -15.33
C GLU A 68 13.25 9.06 -15.03
N ILE A 69 12.82 9.03 -13.77
CA ILE A 69 11.39 9.06 -13.38
C ILE A 69 10.66 10.37 -13.73
N GLU A 70 11.39 11.39 -14.18
CA GLU A 70 10.85 12.68 -14.66
C GLU A 70 11.01 12.86 -16.17
N ASP A 71 11.74 11.96 -16.84
CA ASP A 71 11.86 11.97 -18.29
C ASP A 71 10.62 11.34 -18.92
N ALA A 72 9.74 12.17 -19.47
CA ALA A 72 8.51 11.72 -20.10
C ALA A 72 8.73 10.62 -21.16
N SER A 73 9.84 10.64 -21.90
CA SER A 73 10.14 9.65 -22.93
C SER A 73 10.46 8.26 -22.36
N LYS A 74 10.95 8.21 -21.11
CA LYS A 74 11.24 6.98 -20.35
C LYS A 74 10.04 6.53 -19.54
N VAL A 75 9.31 7.49 -18.97
CA VAL A 75 8.13 7.24 -18.14
C VAL A 75 6.98 6.63 -18.95
N GLN A 76 6.71 7.10 -20.17
CA GLN A 76 5.60 6.60 -20.99
C GLN A 76 5.65 5.08 -21.23
N PRO A 77 6.76 4.49 -21.78
CA PRO A 77 6.83 3.05 -21.98
C PRO A 77 6.84 2.26 -20.67
N PHE A 78 7.49 2.78 -19.61
CA PHE A 78 7.44 2.16 -18.28
C PHE A 78 6.01 2.09 -17.74
N SER A 79 5.28 3.22 -17.76
CA SER A 79 3.93 3.34 -17.25
C SER A 79 2.96 2.44 -18.01
N ALA A 80 3.06 2.38 -19.34
CA ALA A 80 2.21 1.51 -20.16
C ALA A 80 2.37 0.02 -19.77
N LYS A 81 3.62 -0.44 -19.62
CA LYS A 81 3.90 -1.82 -19.18
C LYS A 81 3.50 -2.06 -17.73
N LEU A 82 3.80 -1.13 -16.82
CA LEU A 82 3.39 -1.22 -15.41
C LEU A 82 1.88 -1.33 -15.29
N LYS A 83 1.13 -0.53 -16.06
CA LYS A 83 -0.33 -0.59 -16.09
C LYS A 83 -0.85 -1.92 -16.61
N ARG A 84 -0.25 -2.42 -17.69
CA ARG A 84 -0.65 -3.69 -18.32
C ARG A 84 -0.36 -4.92 -17.46
N HIS A 85 0.76 -4.93 -16.74
CA HIS A 85 1.26 -6.10 -16.04
C HIS A 85 1.15 -6.00 -14.51
N GLY A 86 0.84 -4.82 -13.98
CA GLY A 86 0.64 -4.59 -12.55
C GLY A 86 1.90 -4.70 -11.71
N ILE A 87 3.10 -4.69 -12.31
CA ILE A 87 4.38 -4.76 -11.60
C ILE A 87 5.41 -3.86 -12.30
N GLY A 88 6.31 -3.25 -11.54
CA GLY A 88 7.45 -2.50 -12.08
C GLY A 88 8.56 -2.32 -11.06
N VAL A 89 9.76 -2.01 -11.56
CA VAL A 89 10.95 -1.79 -10.75
C VAL A 89 11.52 -0.40 -10.98
N VAL A 90 11.72 0.37 -9.91
CA VAL A 90 12.52 1.59 -9.94
C VAL A 90 13.90 1.26 -9.38
N ARG A 91 14.94 1.34 -10.22
CA ARG A 91 16.32 1.01 -9.85
C ARG A 91 17.03 2.22 -9.24
N GLY A 92 17.98 1.97 -8.34
CA GLY A 92 18.82 3.04 -7.77
C GLY A 92 18.07 4.03 -6.88
N VAL A 93 16.96 3.63 -6.27
CA VAL A 93 16.19 4.49 -5.35
C VAL A 93 17.01 4.77 -4.10
N VAL A 94 17.55 3.73 -3.46
CA VAL A 94 18.49 3.89 -2.34
C VAL A 94 19.92 3.74 -2.86
N PRO A 95 20.83 4.69 -2.59
CA PRO A 95 22.22 4.54 -2.98
C PRO A 95 22.86 3.28 -2.36
N PRO A 96 23.68 2.50 -3.10
CA PRO A 96 24.27 1.25 -2.60
C PRO A 96 25.05 1.40 -1.29
N ALA A 97 25.77 2.51 -1.12
CA ALA A 97 26.49 2.80 0.12
C ALA A 97 25.55 2.96 1.33
N ALA A 98 24.41 3.64 1.14
CA ALA A 98 23.40 3.79 2.17
C ALA A 98 22.72 2.45 2.48
N ALA A 99 22.35 1.69 1.44
CA ALA A 99 21.76 0.35 1.61
C ALA A 99 22.66 -0.57 2.43
N ARG A 100 23.96 -0.66 2.10
CA ARG A 100 24.94 -1.44 2.86
C ARG A 100 25.10 -0.96 4.31
N ALA A 101 25.18 0.36 4.54
CA ALA A 101 25.28 0.90 5.89
C ALA A 101 24.05 0.54 6.74
N TRP A 102 22.84 0.67 6.17
CA TRP A 102 21.60 0.35 6.88
C TRP A 102 21.46 -1.14 7.20
N VAL A 103 21.91 -2.02 6.29
CA VAL A 103 21.99 -3.47 6.55
C VAL A 103 22.91 -3.76 7.73
N GLU A 104 24.12 -3.21 7.73
CA GLU A 104 25.09 -3.45 8.81
C GLU A 104 24.65 -2.87 10.15
N GLU A 105 24.03 -1.70 10.16
CA GLU A 105 23.44 -1.13 11.38
C GLU A 105 22.25 -1.95 11.87
N THR A 106 21.44 -2.48 10.97
CA THR A 106 20.30 -3.35 11.34
C THR A 106 20.79 -4.69 11.88
N LYS A 107 21.87 -5.27 11.35
CA LYS A 107 22.49 -6.46 11.96
C LYS A 107 22.92 -6.18 13.40
N LYS A 108 23.62 -5.07 13.64
CA LYS A 108 24.04 -4.64 15.00
C LYS A 108 22.84 -4.42 15.92
N TYR A 109 21.78 -3.81 15.40
CA TYR A 109 20.52 -3.64 16.12
C TYR A 109 19.96 -4.98 16.57
N LEU A 110 19.87 -5.97 15.67
CA LEU A 110 19.37 -7.30 15.96
C LEU A 110 20.29 -8.12 16.89
N ASP A 111 21.60 -7.86 16.87
CA ASP A 111 22.59 -8.54 17.73
C ASP A 111 22.59 -8.03 19.18
N THR A 112 21.98 -6.88 19.46
CA THR A 112 22.01 -6.25 20.79
C THR A 112 21.10 -7.01 21.77
N LYS A 113 21.67 -8.05 22.41
CA LYS A 113 21.00 -8.97 23.35
C LYS A 113 20.72 -8.38 24.74
N HIS A 114 19.86 -7.37 24.84
CA HIS A 114 19.26 -7.01 26.13
C HIS A 114 17.74 -6.83 26.00
N GLU A 115 16.99 -7.77 26.59
CA GLU A 115 15.59 -7.63 27.05
C GLU A 115 14.44 -7.53 26.02
N LEU A 116 14.63 -7.93 24.77
CA LEU A 116 13.47 -8.15 23.89
C LEU A 116 12.91 -9.56 24.16
N ASP A 117 11.69 -9.63 24.71
CA ASP A 117 10.77 -10.76 24.50
C ASP A 117 10.43 -10.78 23.00
N LEU A 118 11.40 -11.20 22.19
CA LEU A 118 11.26 -11.26 20.74
C LEU A 118 10.13 -12.22 20.42
N LYS A 119 9.05 -11.68 19.87
CA LYS A 119 8.02 -12.51 19.28
C LYS A 119 8.67 -13.35 18.18
N PRO A 120 8.64 -14.69 18.26
CA PRO A 120 9.22 -15.52 17.22
C PRO A 120 8.51 -15.21 15.89
N PRO A 121 9.21 -15.30 14.76
CA PRO A 121 8.58 -15.08 13.46
C PRO A 121 7.42 -16.07 13.28
N PRO A 122 6.39 -15.70 12.51
CA PRO A 122 5.26 -16.59 12.30
C PRO A 122 5.69 -17.92 11.67
N ALA A 123 5.18 -19.05 12.16
CA ALA A 123 5.56 -20.38 11.65
C ALA A 123 5.27 -20.56 10.15
N GLN A 124 4.31 -19.81 9.59
CA GLN A 124 4.02 -19.82 8.16
C GLN A 124 5.08 -19.14 7.28
N ASP A 125 5.90 -18.23 7.84
CA ASP A 125 6.95 -17.50 7.12
C ASP A 125 8.07 -17.11 8.10
N PRO A 126 9.04 -18.01 8.35
CA PRO A 126 10.07 -17.81 9.37
C PRO A 126 11.12 -16.75 9.01
N THR A 127 11.06 -16.21 7.79
CA THR A 127 11.98 -15.17 7.30
C THR A 127 11.40 -13.76 7.44
N CYS A 128 10.12 -13.64 7.84
CA CYS A 128 9.41 -12.38 8.01
C CYS A 128 9.29 -12.05 9.50
N PHE A 129 9.94 -10.96 9.92
CA PHE A 129 10.04 -10.57 11.32
C PHE A 129 9.09 -9.43 11.67
N ASP A 130 8.44 -9.56 12.83
CA ASP A 130 7.63 -8.51 13.46
C ASP A 130 8.53 -7.43 14.11
N PHE A 131 9.48 -6.89 13.33
CA PHE A 131 10.18 -5.63 13.62
C PHE A 131 9.59 -4.53 12.75
N PHE A 132 9.58 -3.31 13.26
CA PHE A 132 8.96 -2.15 12.61
C PHE A 132 9.87 -0.92 12.60
N TRP A 133 10.79 -0.78 13.56
CA TRP A 133 11.53 0.46 13.81
C TRP A 133 13.06 0.30 13.72
N THR A 134 13.53 -0.71 13.00
CA THR A 134 14.96 -0.92 12.74
C THR A 134 15.59 0.22 11.94
N PRO A 135 16.93 0.39 11.98
CA PRO A 135 17.65 1.35 11.16
C PRO A 135 17.28 1.27 9.67
N ALA A 136 17.22 0.07 9.09
CA ALA A 136 16.79 -0.15 7.71
C ALA A 136 15.37 0.34 7.43
N GLN A 137 14.41 0.01 8.30
CA GLN A 137 13.01 0.35 8.08
C GLN A 137 12.74 1.85 8.21
N VAL A 138 13.21 2.48 9.29
CA VAL A 138 12.96 3.91 9.55
C VAL A 138 13.63 4.77 8.48
N ARG A 139 14.90 4.47 8.13
CA ARG A 139 15.59 5.25 7.10
C ARG A 139 15.02 5.05 5.71
N SER A 140 14.66 3.82 5.34
CA SER A 140 14.00 3.55 4.05
C SER A 140 12.69 4.33 3.91
N ARG A 141 11.86 4.34 4.96
CA ARG A 141 10.56 5.05 4.97
C ARG A 141 10.69 6.58 4.96
N ALA A 142 11.75 7.11 5.55
CA ALA A 142 12.02 8.55 5.58
C ALA A 142 12.80 9.05 4.34
N HIS A 143 13.45 8.16 3.58
CA HIS A 143 14.41 8.55 2.56
C HIS A 143 13.77 9.37 1.43
N PRO A 144 14.32 10.54 1.05
CA PRO A 144 13.71 11.42 0.04
C PRO A 144 13.50 10.74 -1.32
N HIS A 145 14.42 9.88 -1.75
CA HIS A 145 14.24 9.15 -3.02
C HIS A 145 13.13 8.12 -2.96
N VAL A 146 12.91 7.48 -1.80
CA VAL A 146 11.83 6.51 -1.64
C VAL A 146 10.48 7.23 -1.72
N LEU A 147 10.34 8.35 -0.99
CA LEU A 147 9.14 9.18 -1.04
C LEU A 147 8.89 9.73 -2.46
N ARG A 148 9.94 10.15 -3.18
CA ARG A 148 9.82 10.60 -4.59
C ARG A 148 9.41 9.45 -5.52
N ALA A 149 9.96 8.25 -5.35
CA ALA A 149 9.59 7.08 -6.15
C ALA A 149 8.14 6.64 -5.88
N GLN A 150 7.70 6.67 -4.62
CA GLN A 150 6.30 6.42 -4.24
C GLN A 150 5.36 7.45 -4.86
N ARG A 151 5.68 8.74 -4.76
CA ARG A 151 4.94 9.83 -5.41
C ARG A 151 4.80 9.59 -6.90
N PHE A 152 5.93 9.35 -7.59
CA PHE A 152 5.95 9.02 -9.01
C PHE A 152 5.01 7.87 -9.32
N ALA A 153 5.12 6.73 -8.64
CA ALA A 153 4.28 5.57 -8.90
C ALA A 153 2.79 5.86 -8.66
N MET A 154 2.44 6.47 -7.53
CA MET A 154 1.04 6.79 -7.20
C MET A 154 0.41 7.74 -8.21
N THR A 155 1.17 8.70 -8.78
CA THR A 155 0.66 9.59 -9.82
C THR A 155 0.32 8.91 -11.14
N LEU A 156 0.67 7.62 -11.31
CA LEU A 156 0.26 6.84 -12.48
C LEU A 156 -1.19 6.32 -12.37
N TRP A 157 -1.80 6.35 -11.19
CA TRP A 157 -3.20 5.94 -10.98
C TRP A 157 -4.19 6.98 -11.50
N ASP A 158 -5.36 6.52 -11.94
CA ASP A 158 -6.47 7.42 -12.23
C ASP A 158 -7.17 7.79 -10.92
N THR A 159 -6.86 8.99 -10.43
CA THR A 159 -7.39 9.53 -9.17
C THR A 159 -8.40 10.62 -9.51
N LYS A 160 -9.57 10.20 -10.01
CA LYS A 160 -10.72 11.09 -10.21
C LYS A 160 -11.36 11.53 -8.90
N ASP A 161 -11.11 10.78 -7.82
CA ASP A 161 -11.60 11.06 -6.48
C ASP A 161 -10.81 12.21 -5.83
N GLU A 162 -11.52 13.28 -5.49
CA GLU A 162 -10.97 14.47 -4.81
C GLU A 162 -10.41 14.18 -3.40
N PHE A 163 -10.64 12.99 -2.84
CA PHE A 163 -10.17 12.60 -1.50
C PHE A 163 -8.87 11.79 -1.50
N VAL A 164 -8.21 11.64 -2.65
CA VAL A 164 -6.90 10.96 -2.78
C VAL A 164 -5.81 11.95 -3.14
N ALA A 165 -4.98 12.33 -2.18
CA ALA A 165 -3.83 13.18 -2.41
C ALA A 165 -2.60 12.35 -2.83
N ALA A 166 -2.61 11.84 -4.07
CA ALA A 166 -1.59 10.93 -4.62
C ALA A 166 -0.16 11.51 -4.65
N ARG A 167 0.00 12.83 -4.58
CA ARG A 167 1.31 13.51 -4.50
C ARG A 167 1.95 13.48 -3.11
N TYR A 168 1.20 13.06 -2.10
CA TYR A 168 1.59 13.08 -0.69
C TYR A 168 1.73 11.63 -0.18
N PRO A 169 2.88 10.97 -0.40
CA PRO A 169 3.15 9.66 0.17
C PRO A 169 3.18 9.73 1.69
N ILE A 170 2.57 8.73 2.31
CA ILE A 170 2.73 8.47 3.74
C ILE A 170 3.23 7.05 3.96
N THR A 171 3.82 6.82 5.13
CA THR A 171 4.48 5.55 5.43
C THR A 171 3.50 4.58 6.10
N TYR A 172 3.74 3.29 5.88
CA TYR A 172 3.06 2.18 6.53
C TYR A 172 4.08 1.32 7.27
N ALA A 173 3.87 1.12 8.57
CA ALA A 173 4.72 0.34 9.45
C ALA A 173 4.44 -1.15 9.27
N ASP A 174 5.17 -1.73 8.34
CA ASP A 174 5.16 -3.17 8.05
C ASP A 174 6.42 -3.85 8.62
N ARG A 175 6.46 -5.17 8.50
CA ARG A 175 7.52 -6.08 8.91
C ARG A 175 8.81 -5.88 8.08
N ILE A 176 9.80 -6.72 8.33
CA ILE A 176 11.02 -6.83 7.52
C ILE A 176 11.27 -8.30 7.17
N ARG A 177 11.72 -8.58 5.94
CA ARG A 177 12.17 -9.92 5.56
C ARG A 177 13.69 -9.99 5.62
N ILE A 178 14.21 -10.94 6.36
CA ILE A 178 15.65 -11.17 6.54
C ILE A 178 15.94 -12.65 6.34
N GLU A 179 16.92 -12.94 5.49
CA GLU A 179 17.40 -14.29 5.25
C GLU A 179 18.93 -14.26 5.33
N SER A 180 19.55 -15.01 6.24
CA SER A 180 21.03 -15.12 6.24
C SER A 180 21.43 -16.55 5.94
N ALA A 181 22.26 -16.77 4.93
CA ALA A 181 22.85 -18.08 4.68
C ALA A 181 24.22 -18.19 5.36
N SER A 182 24.47 -19.30 6.04
CA SER A 182 25.79 -19.71 6.53
C SER A 182 25.97 -21.21 6.24
N ASN A 183 26.97 -21.57 5.45
CA ASN A 183 27.21 -22.95 4.99
C ASN A 183 25.96 -23.64 4.38
N GLY A 184 25.12 -22.88 3.66
CA GLY A 184 23.87 -23.38 3.06
C GLY A 184 22.68 -23.48 4.02
N ASN A 185 22.84 -23.15 5.31
CA ASN A 185 21.76 -23.11 6.29
C ASN A 185 21.29 -21.68 6.54
N ILE A 186 19.98 -21.50 6.68
CA ILE A 186 19.39 -20.20 7.02
C ILE A 186 19.58 -19.95 8.53
N THR A 187 20.24 -18.84 8.86
CA THR A 187 20.48 -18.36 10.23
C THR A 187 19.60 -17.14 10.48
N VAL A 188 18.90 -17.15 11.60
CA VAL A 188 18.03 -16.06 12.05
C VAL A 188 18.44 -15.70 13.47
N ASN A 189 18.77 -14.44 13.73
CA ASN A 189 19.19 -13.94 15.05
C ASN A 189 20.30 -14.78 15.72
N GLY A 190 21.29 -15.22 14.93
CA GLY A 190 22.42 -16.03 15.42
C GLY A 190 22.07 -17.48 15.78
N SER A 191 20.82 -17.91 15.60
CA SER A 191 20.42 -19.32 15.69
C SER A 191 20.32 -19.92 14.29
N LEU A 192 20.97 -21.07 14.10
CA LEU A 192 20.67 -21.96 12.98
C LEU A 192 19.19 -22.32 13.11
N VAL A 193 18.38 -21.83 12.19
CA VAL A 193 17.04 -22.38 12.08
C VAL A 193 17.23 -23.65 11.29
N ALA A 194 17.02 -24.80 11.93
CA ALA A 194 16.59 -25.99 11.20
C ALA A 194 15.14 -25.74 10.73
N ALA A 195 14.96 -24.69 9.94
CA ALA A 195 13.82 -24.48 9.10
C ALA A 195 14.39 -24.60 7.71
N SER A 196 14.41 -25.84 7.22
CA SER A 196 14.37 -26.00 5.79
C SER A 196 13.17 -25.20 5.28
N PRO A 197 13.20 -24.70 4.04
CA PRO A 197 12.02 -24.10 3.42
C PRO A 197 10.76 -24.97 3.60
N GLN A 198 10.92 -26.30 3.71
CA GLN A 198 9.86 -27.28 3.95
C GLN A 198 9.17 -27.17 5.33
N ASP A 199 9.72 -26.43 6.29
CA ASP A 199 9.18 -26.31 7.65
C ASP A 199 8.17 -25.14 7.82
N SER A 200 8.08 -24.25 6.82
CA SER A 200 7.00 -23.24 6.80
C SER A 200 5.66 -23.90 6.47
N LEU A 201 4.58 -23.54 7.17
CA LEU A 201 3.24 -24.12 6.88
C LEU A 201 2.83 -23.95 5.41
N ILE A 202 3.24 -22.85 4.76
CA ILE A 202 2.97 -22.58 3.34
C ILE A 202 3.74 -23.54 2.44
N ALA A 203 5.04 -23.77 2.70
CA ALA A 203 5.83 -24.68 1.89
C ALA A 203 5.51 -26.15 2.19
N ALA A 204 5.21 -26.50 3.45
CA ALA A 204 4.71 -27.82 3.81
C ALA A 204 3.38 -28.12 3.09
N ALA A 205 2.48 -27.13 3.04
CA ALA A 205 1.23 -27.24 2.26
C ALA A 205 1.49 -27.32 0.76
N ALA A 206 2.41 -26.53 0.19
CA ALA A 206 2.76 -26.58 -1.22
C ALA A 206 3.43 -27.92 -1.61
N ALA A 207 4.30 -28.46 -0.74
CA ALA A 207 5.01 -29.72 -0.94
C ALA A 207 4.10 -30.94 -0.81
N THR A 208 3.11 -30.91 0.07
CA THR A 208 2.14 -32.00 0.25
C THR A 208 1.01 -32.00 -0.78
N SER A 209 0.79 -30.89 -1.49
CA SER A 209 -0.33 -30.75 -2.44
C SER A 209 0.09 -30.61 -3.90
N SER A 210 1.39 -30.59 -4.21
CA SER A 210 1.94 -30.21 -5.53
C SER A 210 1.42 -28.86 -6.07
N ALA A 211 0.71 -28.09 -5.24
CA ALA A 211 -0.02 -26.89 -5.62
C ALA A 211 0.85 -25.68 -5.32
N GLN A 212 1.15 -24.90 -6.36
CA GLN A 212 1.65 -23.56 -6.13
C GLN A 212 0.57 -22.73 -5.45
N ILE A 213 0.98 -21.99 -4.42
CA ILE A 213 0.10 -21.13 -3.64
C ILE A 213 0.62 -19.70 -3.82
N ALA A 214 -0.24 -18.85 -4.36
CA ALA A 214 -0.05 -17.40 -4.40
C ALA A 214 -1.10 -16.73 -3.51
N GLN A 215 -0.81 -15.51 -3.07
CA GLN A 215 -1.71 -14.70 -2.27
C GLN A 215 -1.97 -13.35 -2.93
N VAL A 216 -3.14 -12.80 -2.63
CA VAL A 216 -3.55 -11.43 -2.96
C VAL A 216 -3.98 -10.78 -1.63
N ASP A 217 -3.36 -9.67 -1.26
CA ASP A 217 -3.67 -8.98 0.00
C ASP A 217 -4.88 -8.03 -0.13
N ASN A 218 -5.03 -7.12 0.85
CA ASN A 218 -6.09 -6.12 0.94
C ASN A 218 -7.48 -6.75 0.92
N GLY A 219 -7.69 -7.74 1.80
CA GLY A 219 -8.97 -8.40 2.00
C GLY A 219 -9.17 -9.62 1.12
N SER A 220 -9.96 -10.55 1.64
CA SER A 220 -10.43 -11.73 0.93
C SER A 220 -11.93 -11.66 0.74
N LEU A 221 -12.72 -12.03 1.75
CA LEU A 221 -14.18 -12.04 1.71
C LEU A 221 -14.78 -10.64 1.48
N GLU A 222 -14.07 -9.60 1.93
CA GLU A 222 -14.39 -8.19 1.73
C GLU A 222 -14.64 -7.85 0.25
N ARG A 223 -14.06 -8.61 -0.69
CA ARG A 223 -14.20 -8.40 -2.14
C ARG A 223 -15.60 -8.73 -2.67
N TRP A 224 -16.34 -9.60 -1.98
CA TRP A 224 -17.73 -9.92 -2.32
C TRP A 224 -18.75 -9.19 -1.44
N GLU A 225 -18.32 -8.69 -0.28
CA GLU A 225 -19.21 -8.12 0.73
C GLU A 225 -19.56 -6.65 0.48
N GLN A 226 -20.79 -6.28 0.81
CA GLN A 226 -21.27 -4.90 0.68
C GLN A 226 -20.57 -3.93 1.62
N ASP A 227 -20.17 -4.37 2.80
CA ASP A 227 -19.47 -3.50 3.76
C ASP A 227 -17.95 -3.43 3.48
N GLY A 228 -17.46 -4.28 2.58
CA GLY A 228 -16.08 -4.31 2.09
C GLY A 228 -15.93 -3.48 0.83
N TYR A 229 -15.52 -4.10 -0.27
CA TYR A 229 -15.37 -3.43 -1.57
C TYR A 229 -16.70 -3.15 -2.29
N GLY A 230 -17.78 -3.83 -1.90
CA GLY A 230 -19.12 -3.53 -2.41
C GLY A 230 -19.63 -2.15 -2.00
N ARG A 231 -19.04 -1.52 -0.98
CA ARG A 231 -19.46 -0.21 -0.44
C ARG A 231 -19.31 0.92 -1.45
N ALA A 232 -18.21 0.88 -2.20
CA ALA A 232 -17.90 1.85 -3.25
C ALA A 232 -18.03 1.24 -4.66
N GLY A 233 -18.56 0.01 -4.75
CA GLY A 233 -18.89 -0.63 -6.03
C GLY A 233 -17.70 -1.03 -6.90
N LEU A 234 -16.50 -1.23 -6.33
CA LEU A 234 -15.26 -1.47 -7.07
C LEU A 234 -15.38 -2.60 -8.11
N TYR A 235 -16.09 -3.67 -7.76
CA TYR A 235 -16.25 -4.86 -8.60
C TYR A 235 -17.63 -5.00 -9.23
N ASN A 236 -18.42 -3.91 -9.27
CA ASN A 236 -19.81 -3.98 -9.76
C ASN A 236 -19.90 -4.45 -11.21
N SER A 237 -19.08 -3.90 -12.12
CA SER A 237 -19.08 -4.28 -13.54
C SER A 237 -18.76 -5.76 -13.74
N ILE A 238 -17.86 -6.33 -12.92
CA ILE A 238 -17.54 -7.77 -12.92
C ILE A 238 -18.79 -8.59 -12.58
N PHE A 239 -19.47 -8.25 -11.48
CA PHE A 239 -20.70 -8.94 -11.06
C PHE A 239 -21.93 -8.60 -11.93
N GLU A 240 -21.80 -7.68 -12.89
CA GLU A 240 -22.81 -7.35 -13.90
C GLU A 240 -22.59 -8.08 -15.24
N GLY A 241 -21.49 -8.83 -15.36
CA GLY A 241 -21.11 -9.56 -16.56
C GLY A 241 -20.39 -8.71 -17.62
N ASP A 242 -19.87 -7.56 -17.22
CA ASP A 242 -19.15 -6.58 -18.06
C ASP A 242 -17.77 -6.30 -17.45
N TRP A 243 -17.01 -7.36 -17.18
CA TRP A 243 -15.68 -7.22 -16.58
C TRP A 243 -14.71 -6.45 -17.48
N GLU A 244 -14.99 -6.34 -18.78
CA GLU A 244 -14.20 -5.55 -19.72
C GLU A 244 -14.16 -4.06 -19.35
N SER A 245 -15.23 -3.53 -18.74
CA SER A 245 -15.29 -2.14 -18.27
C SER A 245 -14.72 -1.92 -16.87
N TYR A 246 -14.38 -2.98 -16.12
CA TYR A 246 -13.63 -2.86 -14.87
C TYR A 246 -12.26 -2.23 -15.15
N ASP A 247 -11.98 -1.11 -14.51
CA ASP A 247 -10.68 -0.44 -14.54
C ASP A 247 -9.98 -0.68 -13.21
N GLU A 248 -8.96 -1.53 -13.23
CA GLU A 248 -8.17 -1.85 -12.04
C GLU A 248 -7.37 -0.66 -11.50
N TRP A 249 -7.12 0.36 -12.34
CA TRP A 249 -6.36 1.57 -12.04
C TRP A 249 -7.22 2.77 -11.59
N ASP A 250 -8.55 2.60 -11.50
CA ASP A 250 -9.43 3.56 -10.84
C ASP A 250 -9.37 3.36 -9.32
N ALA A 251 -8.87 4.37 -8.61
CA ALA A 251 -8.75 4.33 -7.16
C ALA A 251 -10.09 4.54 -6.43
N SER A 252 -11.10 5.10 -7.10
CA SER A 252 -12.34 5.61 -6.45
C SER A 252 -13.08 4.52 -5.67
N GLY A 253 -13.20 3.32 -6.26
CA GLY A 253 -13.82 2.17 -5.60
C GLY A 253 -13.03 1.61 -4.41
N ARG A 254 -11.79 2.06 -4.19
CA ARG A 254 -10.91 1.60 -3.09
C ARG A 254 -10.89 2.58 -1.91
N VAL A 255 -11.14 3.87 -2.12
CA VAL A 255 -11.01 4.92 -1.10
C VAL A 255 -11.89 4.66 0.13
N ASN A 256 -13.12 4.23 -0.11
CA ASN A 256 -14.13 4.00 0.93
C ASN A 256 -14.37 2.51 1.21
N ALA A 257 -13.54 1.62 0.63
CA ALA A 257 -13.65 0.19 0.89
C ALA A 257 -13.09 -0.14 2.28
N THR A 258 -13.68 -1.14 2.93
CA THR A 258 -13.13 -1.70 4.17
C THR A 258 -12.43 -3.03 3.83
N PRO A 259 -11.10 -3.05 3.59
CA PRO A 259 -10.38 -4.27 3.22
C PRO A 259 -10.09 -5.21 4.40
N ASP A 260 -10.34 -4.79 5.64
CA ASP A 260 -10.16 -5.57 6.85
C ASP A 260 -11.43 -5.57 7.71
N LEU A 261 -12.47 -6.30 7.29
CA LEU A 261 -13.73 -6.40 8.02
C LEU A 261 -13.63 -7.33 9.25
N TYR A 262 -12.63 -8.21 9.25
CA TYR A 262 -12.51 -9.28 10.23
C TYR A 262 -11.38 -9.07 11.23
N ASN A 263 -10.69 -7.92 11.18
CA ASN A 263 -9.55 -7.60 12.03
C ASN A 263 -8.50 -8.73 11.98
N GLY A 264 -8.15 -9.14 10.75
CA GLY A 264 -7.20 -10.20 10.50
C GLY A 264 -5.81 -9.82 11.03
N GLN A 265 -5.07 -10.77 11.58
CA GLN A 265 -3.71 -10.47 12.05
C GLN A 265 -2.83 -10.09 10.86
N GLY A 266 -2.32 -8.85 10.84
CA GLY A 266 -1.54 -8.32 9.73
C GLY A 266 -2.37 -7.97 8.49
N ALA A 267 -3.70 -7.93 8.60
CA ALA A 267 -4.57 -7.36 7.57
C ALA A 267 -4.36 -5.85 7.52
N CYS A 268 -4.33 -5.30 6.31
CA CYS A 268 -4.02 -3.89 6.11
C CYS A 268 -5.28 -3.04 6.24
N SER A 269 -5.25 -2.01 7.09
CA SER A 269 -6.33 -1.04 7.25
C SER A 269 -6.14 0.25 6.42
N MET A 270 -5.03 0.36 5.66
CA MET A 270 -4.73 1.47 4.78
C MET A 270 -5.10 1.21 3.31
N LEU A 271 -5.47 2.27 2.59
CA LEU A 271 -5.44 2.29 1.14
C LEU A 271 -3.98 2.28 0.67
N ARG A 272 -3.58 1.20 -0.01
CA ARG A 272 -2.30 1.06 -0.69
C ARG A 272 -2.55 1.07 -2.20
N LEU A 273 -2.05 2.09 -2.90
CA LEU A 273 -2.10 2.11 -4.37
C LEU A 273 -1.07 1.16 -4.96
N PHE A 274 0.01 0.88 -4.24
CA PHE A 274 0.88 -0.25 -4.56
C PHE A 274 1.31 -0.93 -3.27
N GLN A 275 1.46 -2.25 -3.34
CA GLN A 275 2.40 -2.92 -2.45
C GLN A 275 3.83 -2.60 -2.91
N GLY A 276 4.83 -2.86 -2.06
CA GLY A 276 6.20 -2.69 -2.49
C GLY A 276 7.25 -3.16 -1.49
N ILE A 277 8.43 -3.45 -2.02
CA ILE A 277 9.62 -3.83 -1.26
C ILE A 277 10.82 -3.02 -1.73
N ILE A 278 11.60 -2.54 -0.76
CA ILE A 278 12.91 -1.95 -1.00
C ILE A 278 13.95 -3.04 -0.76
N ALA A 279 14.70 -3.36 -1.82
CA ALA A 279 15.82 -4.28 -1.77
C ALA A 279 17.02 -3.57 -1.15
N LEU A 280 17.46 -3.92 0.07
CA LEU A 280 18.70 -3.34 0.63
C LEU A 280 19.94 -4.17 0.31
N THR A 281 19.73 -5.33 -0.29
CA THR A 281 20.72 -6.27 -0.81
C THR A 281 20.27 -6.70 -2.20
N GLU A 282 21.18 -7.31 -2.97
CA GLU A 282 20.83 -7.90 -4.26
C GLU A 282 19.69 -8.93 -4.10
N ILE A 283 18.72 -8.87 -5.01
CA ILE A 283 17.61 -9.85 -5.09
C ILE A 283 17.90 -10.75 -6.27
N GLU A 284 18.00 -12.05 -6.02
CA GLU A 284 18.10 -13.04 -7.09
C GLU A 284 16.73 -13.47 -7.61
N PRO A 285 16.63 -13.87 -8.89
CA PRO A 285 15.39 -14.37 -9.47
C PRO A 285 14.77 -15.49 -8.63
N GLY A 286 13.47 -15.38 -8.41
CA GLY A 286 12.67 -16.37 -7.69
C GLY A 286 12.33 -16.00 -6.26
N MET A 287 12.97 -14.99 -5.66
CA MET A 287 12.63 -14.54 -4.29
C MET A 287 11.17 -14.10 -4.18
N ILE A 288 10.70 -13.37 -5.18
CA ILE A 288 9.30 -13.03 -5.38
C ILE A 288 8.90 -13.49 -6.79
N LYS A 289 7.71 -14.08 -6.90
CA LYS A 289 7.05 -14.38 -8.17
C LYS A 289 5.69 -13.73 -8.19
N ILE A 290 5.30 -13.19 -9.33
CA ILE A 290 4.08 -12.41 -9.51
C ILE A 290 3.38 -12.91 -10.77
N LEU A 291 2.04 -12.88 -10.78
CA LEU A 291 1.23 -13.14 -11.96
C LEU A 291 0.95 -11.81 -12.69
N PRO A 292 1.63 -11.50 -13.82
CA PRO A 292 1.59 -10.17 -14.47
C PRO A 292 0.30 -9.90 -15.28
N SER A 293 -0.86 -10.14 -14.67
CA SER A 293 -2.20 -9.93 -15.24
C SER A 293 -3.21 -9.50 -14.16
N PRO A 294 -3.10 -8.28 -13.61
CA PRO A 294 -3.91 -7.84 -12.48
C PRO A 294 -5.41 -7.89 -12.80
N LYS A 295 -5.84 -7.46 -13.99
CA LYS A 295 -7.25 -7.47 -14.40
C LYS A 295 -7.82 -8.88 -14.48
N LEU A 296 -7.28 -9.72 -15.38
CA LEU A 296 -7.89 -11.02 -15.67
C LEU A 296 -7.81 -11.97 -14.48
N SER A 297 -6.71 -11.95 -13.71
CA SER A 297 -6.61 -12.77 -12.49
C SER A 297 -7.63 -12.36 -11.44
N THR A 298 -7.85 -11.06 -11.24
CA THR A 298 -8.86 -10.52 -10.31
C THR A 298 -10.27 -10.93 -10.71
N VAL A 299 -10.64 -10.66 -11.96
CA VAL A 299 -11.95 -11.05 -12.50
C VAL A 299 -12.18 -12.56 -12.35
N TYR A 300 -11.15 -13.35 -12.63
CA TYR A 300 -11.24 -14.81 -12.53
C TYR A 300 -11.50 -15.29 -11.12
N PHE A 301 -10.69 -14.91 -10.13
CA PHE A 301 -10.92 -15.40 -8.77
C PHE A 301 -12.22 -14.85 -8.17
N LEU A 302 -12.70 -13.67 -8.61
CA LEU A 302 -13.99 -13.11 -8.19
C LEU A 302 -15.19 -13.89 -8.75
N LEU A 303 -15.11 -14.34 -10.01
CA LEU A 303 -16.17 -15.10 -10.66
C LEU A 303 -16.09 -16.62 -10.38
N ARG A 304 -14.91 -17.15 -10.12
CA ARG A 304 -14.67 -18.59 -9.87
C ARG A 304 -15.62 -19.24 -8.86
N PRO A 305 -16.04 -18.59 -7.75
CA PRO A 305 -16.99 -19.17 -6.79
C PRO A 305 -18.37 -19.51 -7.35
N PHE A 306 -18.76 -18.94 -8.49
CA PHE A 306 -20.11 -19.13 -9.06
C PHE A 306 -20.16 -20.26 -10.09
N PHE A 307 -19.02 -20.80 -10.51
CA PHE A 307 -18.92 -21.79 -11.58
C PHE A 307 -18.31 -23.10 -11.09
N SER A 308 -18.80 -24.21 -11.62
CA SER A 308 -18.24 -25.54 -11.40
C SER A 308 -17.94 -26.23 -12.73
N PRO A 309 -16.93 -27.10 -12.79
CA PRO A 309 -16.71 -27.94 -13.95
C PRO A 309 -17.79 -29.03 -14.02
N LYS A 310 -18.16 -29.44 -15.25
CA LYS A 310 -19.10 -30.53 -15.53
C LYS A 310 -18.42 -31.88 -15.35
N GLU A 311 -17.18 -31.99 -15.82
CA GLU A 311 -16.30 -33.14 -15.66
C GLU A 311 -15.25 -32.91 -14.58
N LYS A 312 -14.73 -33.99 -14.00
CA LYS A 312 -13.69 -33.91 -12.96
C LYS A 312 -12.36 -33.45 -13.53
N ALA A 313 -11.54 -32.84 -12.67
CA ALA A 313 -10.16 -32.49 -13.01
C ALA A 313 -9.35 -33.75 -13.37
N PRO A 314 -8.48 -33.70 -14.39
CA PRO A 314 -7.50 -34.76 -14.66
C PRO A 314 -6.55 -34.98 -13.48
N GLU A 315 -5.92 -36.15 -13.43
CA GLU A 315 -4.92 -36.46 -12.40
C GLU A 315 -3.56 -35.84 -12.74
N GLU A 316 -2.67 -35.68 -11.75
CA GLU A 316 -1.29 -35.25 -12.02
C GLU A 316 -0.60 -36.27 -12.93
N GLY A 317 -0.03 -35.78 -14.04
CA GLY A 317 0.61 -36.62 -15.07
C GLY A 317 -0.29 -36.96 -16.25
N ASP A 318 -1.59 -36.63 -16.20
CA ASP A 318 -2.46 -36.71 -17.37
C ASP A 318 -1.98 -35.76 -18.49
N GLY A 319 -2.14 -36.19 -19.75
CA GLY A 319 -1.67 -35.47 -20.92
C GLY A 319 -2.33 -34.09 -21.12
N SER A 320 -1.64 -33.22 -21.85
CA SER A 320 -2.06 -31.83 -22.12
C SER A 320 -3.44 -31.71 -22.76
N GLU A 321 -3.86 -32.68 -23.59
CA GLU A 321 -5.18 -32.70 -24.23
C GLU A 321 -6.33 -32.81 -23.21
N LYS A 322 -6.17 -33.65 -22.18
CA LYS A 322 -7.19 -33.78 -21.11
C LYS A 322 -7.31 -32.50 -20.29
N TRP A 323 -6.17 -31.88 -19.99
CA TRP A 323 -6.14 -30.58 -19.31
C TRP A 323 -6.76 -29.47 -20.16
N ALA A 324 -6.47 -29.44 -21.47
CA ALA A 324 -7.08 -28.48 -22.39
C ALA A 324 -8.61 -28.63 -22.44
N ALA A 325 -9.12 -29.87 -22.49
CA ALA A 325 -10.56 -30.14 -22.43
C ALA A 325 -11.18 -29.73 -21.08
N TYR A 326 -10.49 -29.98 -19.98
CA TYR A 326 -10.97 -29.61 -18.64
C TYR A 326 -11.05 -28.09 -18.44
N LEU A 327 -10.08 -27.35 -18.96
CA LEU A 327 -9.99 -25.88 -18.93
C LEU A 327 -10.84 -25.20 -20.02
N ASP A 328 -11.52 -25.96 -20.87
CA ASP A 328 -12.34 -25.38 -21.93
C ASP A 328 -13.64 -24.76 -21.38
N PRO A 329 -14.09 -23.58 -21.85
CA PRO A 329 -15.32 -22.96 -21.37
C PRO A 329 -16.55 -23.86 -21.45
N SER A 330 -16.59 -24.78 -22.42
CA SER A 330 -17.69 -25.75 -22.57
C SER A 330 -17.82 -26.71 -21.39
N ASN A 331 -16.74 -26.98 -20.65
CA ASN A 331 -16.73 -27.81 -19.45
C ASN A 331 -17.22 -27.07 -18.20
N TRP A 332 -17.48 -25.76 -18.25
CA TRP A 332 -17.87 -24.99 -17.06
C TRP A 332 -19.32 -24.53 -17.12
N GLN A 333 -19.98 -24.56 -15.96
CA GLN A 333 -21.38 -24.12 -15.82
C GLN A 333 -21.55 -23.23 -14.60
N LEU A 334 -22.48 -22.27 -14.70
CA LEU A 334 -22.93 -21.49 -13.56
C LEU A 334 -23.71 -22.41 -12.61
N ASP A 335 -23.39 -22.35 -11.32
CA ASP A 335 -24.05 -23.15 -10.30
C ASP A 335 -25.52 -22.73 -10.15
N LYS A 336 -26.44 -23.69 -10.27
CA LYS A 336 -27.88 -23.43 -10.02
C LYS A 336 -28.14 -23.10 -8.55
N GLU A 337 -27.46 -23.79 -7.65
CA GLU A 337 -27.50 -23.56 -6.21
C GLU A 337 -26.14 -23.07 -5.73
N GLN A 338 -26.12 -21.85 -5.21
CA GLN A 338 -24.87 -21.23 -4.76
C GLN A 338 -24.42 -21.83 -3.43
N SER A 339 -23.30 -22.55 -3.45
CA SER A 339 -22.63 -23.08 -2.26
C SER A 339 -22.08 -21.96 -1.37
N THR A 340 -21.68 -22.28 -0.14
CA THR A 340 -21.01 -21.32 0.76
C THR A 340 -19.51 -21.19 0.51
N ILE A 341 -18.96 -21.91 -0.47
CA ILE A 341 -17.54 -21.87 -0.79
C ILE A 341 -17.23 -20.62 -1.62
N ILE A 342 -16.24 -19.86 -1.18
CA ILE A 342 -15.56 -18.80 -1.93
C ILE A 342 -14.09 -19.20 -2.01
N HIS A 343 -13.69 -19.72 -3.17
CA HIS A 343 -12.42 -20.41 -3.35
C HIS A 343 -11.22 -19.58 -2.89
N GLY A 344 -10.55 -20.03 -1.82
CA GLY A 344 -9.37 -19.37 -1.25
C GLY A 344 -9.63 -18.14 -0.38
N ALA A 345 -10.88 -17.70 -0.22
CA ALA A 345 -11.24 -16.58 0.63
C ALA A 345 -11.69 -17.05 2.02
N VAL A 346 -11.09 -16.49 3.08
CA VAL A 346 -11.42 -16.81 4.48
C VAL A 346 -11.24 -15.56 5.34
N ALA A 347 -12.17 -15.36 6.29
CA ALA A 347 -12.17 -14.22 7.20
C ALA A 347 -10.81 -14.02 7.86
N GLY A 348 -10.32 -12.78 7.83
CA GLY A 348 -9.05 -12.38 8.47
C GLY A 348 -7.78 -12.90 7.77
N HIS A 349 -7.88 -13.44 6.55
CA HIS A 349 -6.75 -13.93 5.77
C HIS A 349 -6.68 -13.25 4.40
N ALA A 350 -5.49 -13.24 3.81
CA ALA A 350 -5.30 -12.88 2.40
C ALA A 350 -6.09 -13.83 1.48
N GLN A 351 -6.45 -13.34 0.28
CA GLN A 351 -7.07 -14.18 -0.74
C GLN A 351 -6.03 -15.18 -1.26
N ARG A 352 -6.32 -16.47 -1.11
CA ARG A 352 -5.46 -17.55 -1.61
C ARG A 352 -5.81 -17.92 -3.06
N VAL A 353 -4.79 -18.02 -3.90
CA VAL A 353 -4.90 -18.51 -5.27
C VAL A 353 -4.04 -19.77 -5.39
N THR A 354 -4.58 -20.84 -5.96
CA THR A 354 -3.90 -22.14 -6.05
C THR A 354 -4.17 -22.81 -7.39
N SER A 355 -3.27 -23.68 -7.85
CA SER A 355 -3.48 -24.48 -9.06
C SER A 355 -4.74 -25.35 -8.99
N SER A 356 -5.12 -25.83 -7.80
CA SER A 356 -6.31 -26.68 -7.61
C SER A 356 -7.63 -25.91 -7.64
N PHE A 357 -7.67 -24.72 -7.03
CA PHE A 357 -8.90 -23.93 -6.93
C PHE A 357 -9.08 -23.03 -8.15
N HIS A 358 -7.96 -22.63 -8.75
CA HIS A 358 -7.87 -21.63 -9.81
C HIS A 358 -7.08 -22.18 -11.02
N PRO A 359 -7.52 -23.31 -11.63
CA PRO A 359 -6.69 -24.05 -12.59
C PRO A 359 -6.39 -23.27 -13.88
N HIS A 360 -7.29 -22.40 -14.35
CA HIS A 360 -7.05 -21.57 -15.55
C HIS A 360 -5.97 -20.49 -15.36
N LEU A 361 -5.55 -20.21 -14.13
CA LEU A 361 -4.42 -19.31 -13.91
C LEU A 361 -3.08 -20.01 -14.15
N GLU A 362 -3.06 -21.35 -14.21
CA GLU A 362 -1.88 -22.14 -14.56
C GLU A 362 -0.59 -21.65 -13.88
N LEU A 363 -0.64 -21.47 -12.55
CA LEU A 363 0.40 -20.76 -11.77
C LEU A 363 1.83 -21.21 -12.10
N LYS A 364 2.04 -22.49 -12.43
CA LYS A 364 3.36 -23.05 -12.79
C LYS A 364 3.98 -22.35 -14.00
N ARG A 365 3.15 -21.93 -14.95
CA ARG A 365 3.51 -21.23 -16.19
C ARG A 365 3.41 -19.70 -16.07
N SER A 366 2.52 -19.21 -15.20
CA SER A 366 2.16 -17.78 -15.16
C SER A 366 2.80 -16.96 -14.04
N LEU A 367 3.39 -17.60 -13.02
CA LEU A 367 4.14 -16.90 -11.98
C LEU A 367 5.56 -16.59 -12.46
N VAL A 368 5.81 -15.30 -12.70
CA VAL A 368 7.08 -14.77 -13.24
C VAL A 368 7.92 -14.15 -12.12
N ALA A 369 9.22 -14.45 -12.12
CA ALA A 369 10.18 -13.79 -11.25
C ALA A 369 10.76 -12.53 -11.92
N PRO A 370 10.94 -11.43 -11.18
CA PRO A 370 11.80 -10.32 -11.61
C PRO A 370 13.22 -10.81 -11.94
N PRO A 371 13.97 -10.07 -12.77
CA PRO A 371 15.39 -10.37 -12.99
C PRO A 371 16.19 -10.11 -11.70
N THR A 372 17.49 -10.40 -11.71
CA THR A 372 18.37 -9.98 -10.60
C THR A 372 18.26 -8.47 -10.42
N LEU A 373 17.95 -8.02 -9.21
CA LEU A 373 17.79 -6.60 -8.90
C LEU A 373 18.95 -6.13 -8.03
N PRO A 374 19.63 -5.03 -8.41
CA PRO A 374 20.72 -4.49 -7.61
C PRO A 374 20.20 -3.95 -6.27
N GLU A 375 21.09 -3.85 -5.27
CA GLU A 375 20.74 -3.21 -4.01
C GLU A 375 20.23 -1.78 -4.23
N GLY A 376 19.26 -1.38 -3.42
CA GLY A 376 18.56 -0.12 -3.48
C GLY A 376 17.45 -0.02 -4.52
N SER A 377 17.11 -1.13 -5.20
CA SER A 377 15.94 -1.20 -6.08
C SER A 377 14.64 -1.18 -5.29
N TYR A 378 13.61 -0.55 -5.86
CA TYR A 378 12.25 -0.53 -5.33
C TYR A 378 11.32 -1.29 -6.27
N VAL A 379 10.77 -2.41 -5.80
CA VAL A 379 9.79 -3.21 -6.54
C VAL A 379 8.40 -2.83 -6.08
N LEU A 380 7.52 -2.53 -7.02
CA LEU A 380 6.15 -2.10 -6.78
C LEU A 380 5.19 -2.99 -7.55
N TRP A 381 4.06 -3.34 -6.93
CA TRP A 381 3.03 -4.09 -7.62
C TRP A 381 1.61 -3.70 -7.20
N HIS A 382 0.69 -3.88 -8.13
CA HIS A 382 -0.71 -3.52 -8.01
C HIS A 382 -1.38 -4.32 -6.87
N PRO A 383 -2.26 -3.70 -6.06
CA PRO A 383 -2.81 -4.31 -4.84
C PRO A 383 -3.60 -5.61 -5.07
N ASP A 384 -4.15 -5.82 -6.26
CA ASP A 384 -4.92 -7.03 -6.59
C ASP A 384 -4.10 -8.12 -7.31
N ILE A 385 -2.78 -7.95 -7.47
CA ILE A 385 -1.97 -8.97 -8.14
C ILE A 385 -1.74 -10.19 -7.23
N ALA A 386 -1.75 -11.38 -7.81
CA ALA A 386 -1.33 -12.59 -7.11
C ALA A 386 0.20 -12.66 -7.09
N TYR A 387 0.77 -12.89 -5.91
CA TYR A 387 2.20 -13.03 -5.73
C TYR A 387 2.55 -14.15 -4.74
N GLN A 388 3.79 -14.60 -4.81
CA GLN A 388 4.36 -15.63 -3.95
C GLN A 388 5.79 -15.23 -3.59
N PHE A 389 6.12 -15.20 -2.30
CA PHE A 389 7.51 -15.24 -1.87
C PHE A 389 7.99 -16.69 -1.87
N SER A 390 9.17 -16.93 -2.43
CA SER A 390 9.83 -18.22 -2.33
C SER A 390 10.52 -18.29 -0.98
N ASN A 391 10.11 -19.22 -0.13
CA ASN A 391 10.89 -19.62 1.04
C ASN A 391 12.08 -20.51 0.62
N THR A 392 12.23 -20.86 -0.66
CA THR A 392 12.96 -22.05 -1.18
C THR A 392 14.19 -21.75 -2.05
N ASN A 393 14.73 -20.54 -2.08
CA ASN A 393 15.78 -20.17 -3.04
C ASN A 393 17.17 -20.81 -2.85
N TYR A 394 17.32 -21.86 -2.05
CA TYR A 394 18.56 -22.62 -1.95
C TYR A 394 18.40 -24.13 -2.16
N SER A 395 17.41 -24.58 -2.95
CA SER A 395 17.52 -25.89 -3.58
C SER A 395 18.50 -25.80 -4.76
N SER A 396 19.77 -26.07 -4.46
CA SER A 396 20.85 -26.50 -5.37
C SER A 396 20.61 -26.37 -6.89
N SER A 397 21.27 -25.42 -7.55
CA SER A 397 22.16 -25.71 -8.69
C SER A 397 22.73 -24.43 -9.34
N THR A 398 24.05 -24.43 -9.52
CA THR A 398 24.80 -23.68 -10.55
C THR A 398 24.68 -22.15 -10.60
N LYS A 399 25.65 -21.47 -9.97
CA LYS A 399 26.32 -20.40 -10.71
C LYS A 399 26.77 -21.01 -12.05
N PRO A 400 26.48 -20.41 -13.22
CA PRO A 400 27.21 -20.77 -14.42
C PRO A 400 28.68 -20.52 -14.11
N ALA A 401 29.50 -21.57 -14.17
CA ALA A 401 30.93 -21.39 -14.13
C ALA A 401 31.28 -20.52 -15.34
N LEU A 402 31.55 -19.24 -15.11
CA LEU A 402 32.28 -18.44 -16.07
C LEU A 402 33.60 -19.19 -16.25
N ALA A 403 33.84 -19.70 -17.46
CA ALA A 403 35.07 -20.39 -17.81
C ALA A 403 36.23 -19.37 -17.81
N THR A 404 36.69 -18.99 -16.62
CA THR A 404 37.94 -18.27 -16.44
C THR A 404 39.00 -19.30 -16.05
N THR A 405 39.87 -19.58 -17.00
CA THR A 405 41.14 -20.27 -16.79
C THR A 405 41.95 -19.51 -15.74
N ALA A 406 42.00 -19.99 -14.50
CA ALA A 406 42.92 -19.49 -13.49
C ALA A 406 43.45 -20.63 -12.61
N SER A 407 44.78 -20.74 -12.68
CA SER A 407 45.77 -21.44 -11.86
C SER A 407 45.33 -21.98 -10.50
N ALA A 408 45.71 -23.24 -10.25
CA ALA A 408 45.77 -23.87 -8.94
C ALA A 408 46.65 -23.04 -7.98
N GLY A 409 46.10 -22.61 -6.84
CA GLY A 409 46.89 -21.95 -5.80
C GLY A 409 46.14 -21.20 -4.69
N GLU A 410 44.82 -21.00 -4.75
CA GLU A 410 44.11 -20.24 -3.71
C GLU A 410 43.32 -21.13 -2.75
N GLN A 411 43.65 -21.02 -1.46
CA GLN A 411 42.89 -21.61 -0.36
C GLN A 411 41.43 -21.17 -0.47
N GLN A 412 40.51 -22.13 -0.56
CA GLN A 412 39.07 -21.88 -0.50
C GLN A 412 38.74 -21.27 0.87
N GLN A 413 38.56 -19.94 0.90
CA GLN A 413 37.89 -19.28 2.02
C GLN A 413 36.50 -19.91 2.17
N PRO A 414 36.00 -20.12 3.40
CA PRO A 414 34.61 -20.53 3.59
C PRO A 414 33.70 -19.52 2.88
N PRO A 415 32.61 -19.96 2.24
CA PRO A 415 31.70 -19.04 1.56
C PRO A 415 31.23 -17.98 2.56
N ALA A 416 31.41 -16.71 2.21
CA ALA A 416 30.99 -15.58 3.03
C ALA A 416 29.50 -15.71 3.37
N SER A 417 29.11 -15.39 4.61
CA SER A 417 27.70 -15.35 4.98
C SER A 417 26.98 -14.28 4.17
N THR A 418 25.97 -14.67 3.39
CA THR A 418 25.17 -13.76 2.58
C THR A 418 23.84 -13.50 3.29
N THR A 419 23.63 -12.26 3.75
CA THR A 419 22.34 -11.80 4.28
C THR A 419 21.58 -11.10 3.17
N SER A 420 20.33 -11.50 2.94
CA SER A 420 19.33 -10.77 2.17
C SER A 420 18.41 -9.99 3.12
N MET A 421 18.10 -8.74 2.76
CA MET A 421 17.24 -7.87 3.57
C MET A 421 16.28 -7.07 2.69
N LEU A 422 14.99 -7.29 2.88
CA LEU A 422 13.91 -6.60 2.18
C LEU A 422 13.04 -5.83 3.18
N VAL A 423 12.84 -4.55 2.91
CA VAL A 423 11.94 -3.69 3.69
C VAL A 423 10.61 -3.58 2.97
N TYR A 424 9.53 -4.04 3.60
CA TYR A 424 8.18 -3.79 3.10
C TYR A 424 7.85 -2.30 3.24
N ALA A 425 7.56 -1.67 2.10
CA ALA A 425 7.29 -0.25 1.97
C ALA A 425 6.27 -0.04 0.84
N PRO A 426 4.95 -0.16 1.11
CA PRO A 426 3.93 0.11 0.10
C PRO A 426 3.90 1.59 -0.28
N ALA A 427 3.38 1.91 -1.46
CA ALA A 427 3.07 3.29 -1.85
C ALA A 427 1.62 3.60 -1.46
N ALA A 428 1.46 4.40 -0.40
CA ALA A 428 0.16 4.78 0.15
C ALA A 428 -0.05 6.30 0.06
N PRO A 429 -1.14 6.76 -0.59
CA PRO A 429 -1.44 8.19 -0.70
C PRO A 429 -2.03 8.71 0.61
N LEU A 430 -1.93 10.01 0.84
CA LEU A 430 -2.69 10.65 1.90
C LEU A 430 -4.19 10.66 1.54
N THR A 431 -5.00 10.11 2.44
CA THR A 431 -6.47 10.16 2.43
C THR A 431 -6.94 10.37 3.88
N GLN A 432 -8.23 10.64 4.10
CA GLN A 432 -8.78 10.71 5.46
C GLN A 432 -8.55 9.41 6.25
N GLN A 433 -8.84 8.25 5.65
CA GLN A 433 -8.64 6.94 6.29
C GLN A 433 -7.16 6.67 6.59
N ASN A 434 -6.30 7.00 5.63
CA ASN A 434 -4.86 6.83 5.78
C ASN A 434 -4.28 7.78 6.85
N ALA A 435 -4.82 8.99 7.02
CA ALA A 435 -4.44 9.88 8.11
C ALA A 435 -4.84 9.34 9.50
N LEU A 436 -6.01 8.69 9.62
CA LEU A 436 -6.44 8.02 10.85
C LEU A 436 -5.49 6.86 11.23
N TYR A 437 -5.05 6.08 10.25
CA TYR A 437 -4.00 5.08 10.46
C TYR A 437 -2.69 5.74 10.91
N LEU A 438 -2.26 6.79 10.20
CA LEU A 438 -1.00 7.47 10.47
C LEU A 438 -0.94 8.07 11.89
N ALA A 439 -2.07 8.55 12.44
CA ALA A 439 -2.16 8.98 13.83
C ALA A 439 -1.86 7.85 14.84
N ARG A 440 -2.38 6.64 14.58
CA ARG A 440 -2.08 5.44 15.37
C ARG A 440 -0.62 5.03 15.20
N GLN A 441 -0.11 5.05 13.98
CA GLN A 441 1.29 4.74 13.68
C GLN A 441 2.25 5.70 14.40
N ARG A 442 2.00 7.01 14.37
CA ARG A 442 2.78 8.02 15.10
C ARG A 442 2.92 7.66 16.57
N LYS A 443 1.81 7.30 17.22
CA LYS A 443 1.79 6.86 18.62
C LYS A 443 2.60 5.59 18.84
N ALA A 444 2.45 4.60 17.94
CA ALA A 444 3.21 3.34 17.99
C ALA A 444 4.72 3.60 17.86
N PHE A 445 5.13 4.39 16.87
CA PHE A 445 6.51 4.80 16.65
C PHE A 445 7.11 5.50 17.86
N LEU A 446 6.45 6.51 18.42
CA LEU A 446 6.99 7.23 19.59
C LEU A 446 7.19 6.30 20.80
N ARG A 447 6.29 5.33 20.97
CA ARG A 447 6.35 4.36 22.07
C ARG A 447 7.21 3.14 21.79
N GLY A 448 7.57 2.87 20.54
CA GLY A 448 8.30 1.67 20.12
C GLY A 448 7.42 0.43 20.00
N HIS A 449 6.10 0.58 20.01
CA HIS A 449 5.15 -0.52 19.88
C HIS A 449 5.07 -1.03 18.43
N PRO A 450 4.63 -2.26 18.17
CA PRO A 450 4.43 -2.77 16.81
C PRO A 450 3.53 -1.85 15.96
N GLY A 451 3.63 -1.99 14.63
CA GLY A 451 2.74 -1.29 13.70
C GLY A 451 1.26 -1.53 14.04
N PRO A 452 0.35 -0.54 13.86
CA PRO A 452 -1.04 -0.64 14.31
C PRO A 452 -1.80 -1.89 13.87
N ASP A 453 -1.55 -2.39 12.66
CA ASP A 453 -2.23 -3.58 12.09
C ASP A 453 -1.62 -4.91 12.57
N PHE A 454 -0.51 -4.85 13.33
CA PHE A 454 0.19 -6.00 13.90
C PHE A 454 0.07 -6.10 15.43
N ASP A 455 -0.44 -5.04 16.09
CA ASP A 455 -0.79 -5.03 17.53
C ASP A 455 -2.32 -5.07 17.72
N SER A 456 -2.97 -6.11 17.19
CA SER A 456 -4.44 -6.25 17.25
C SER A 456 -4.99 -6.35 18.67
N THR A 457 -4.15 -6.69 19.65
CA THR A 457 -4.51 -6.78 21.07
C THR A 457 -4.25 -5.49 21.85
N GLY A 458 -3.51 -4.54 21.27
CA GLY A 458 -3.06 -3.32 21.93
C GLY A 458 -2.13 -3.57 23.13
N THR A 459 -1.55 -4.78 23.23
CA THR A 459 -0.74 -5.19 24.39
C THR A 459 0.68 -4.66 24.31
N GLY A 460 1.14 -4.25 23.12
CA GLY A 460 2.54 -3.90 22.89
C GLY A 460 3.51 -5.08 22.99
N LEU A 461 3.03 -6.33 22.90
CA LEU A 461 3.90 -7.50 22.83
C LEU A 461 4.74 -7.48 21.55
N GLY A 462 6.03 -7.83 21.65
CA GLY A 462 7.00 -7.65 20.55
C GLY A 462 7.42 -6.20 20.33
N SER A 463 7.23 -5.33 21.33
CA SER A 463 7.65 -3.92 21.29
C SER A 463 9.17 -3.78 21.28
N GLU A 464 9.64 -2.84 20.47
CA GLU A 464 11.03 -2.40 20.39
C GLU A 464 11.32 -1.26 21.39
N ALA A 465 10.36 -0.88 22.26
CA ALA A 465 10.52 0.20 23.23
C ALA A 465 11.78 0.11 24.12
N PRO A 466 12.18 -1.07 24.64
CA PRO A 466 13.38 -1.20 25.46
C PRO A 466 14.70 -1.06 24.67
N HIS A 467 14.63 -1.14 23.33
CA HIS A 467 15.83 -1.19 22.50
C HIS A 467 16.54 0.18 22.46
N THR A 468 17.74 0.25 23.02
CA THR A 468 18.51 1.51 23.17
C THR A 468 18.98 2.10 21.84
N GLY A 469 19.13 1.28 20.80
CA GLY A 469 19.47 1.70 19.44
C GLY A 469 18.26 2.07 18.56
N ARG A 470 17.05 2.19 19.13
CA ARG A 470 15.84 2.54 18.37
C ARG A 470 15.90 3.97 17.85
N LEU A 471 15.58 4.13 16.56
CA LEU A 471 15.59 5.43 15.91
C LEU A 471 14.42 6.30 16.39
N THR A 472 14.64 7.61 16.35
CA THR A 472 13.76 8.67 16.85
C THR A 472 13.33 9.61 15.72
N ASP A 473 12.50 10.59 16.05
CA ASP A 473 12.13 11.68 15.14
C ASP A 473 13.34 12.49 14.66
N LYS A 474 14.42 12.57 15.46
CA LYS A 474 15.68 13.20 15.03
C LYS A 474 16.33 12.47 13.86
N ASP A 475 16.38 11.15 13.92
CA ASP A 475 16.95 10.31 12.85
C ASP A 475 16.12 10.42 11.56
N ILE A 476 14.80 10.48 11.68
CA ILE A 476 13.90 10.73 10.55
C ILE A 476 14.18 12.10 9.93
N LYS A 477 14.33 13.14 10.76
CA LYS A 477 14.64 14.49 10.28
C LYS A 477 16.01 14.59 9.61
N GLU A 478 17.00 13.88 10.13
CA GLU A 478 18.35 13.83 9.55
C GLU A 478 18.34 13.20 8.15
N VAL A 479 17.58 12.11 7.97
CA VAL A 479 17.52 11.38 6.69
C VAL A 479 16.57 12.04 5.68
N GLY A 480 15.37 12.38 6.12
CA GLY A 480 14.25 12.77 5.26
C GLY A 480 13.82 14.23 5.36
N GLY A 481 14.42 15.00 6.28
CA GLY A 481 13.99 16.37 6.54
C GLY A 481 12.54 16.46 6.99
N GLU A 482 11.88 17.56 6.61
CA GLU A 482 10.47 17.82 6.95
C GLU A 482 9.52 16.83 6.25
N GLU A 483 9.80 16.48 4.99
CA GLU A 483 8.97 15.55 4.22
C GLU A 483 8.98 14.14 4.85
N GLY A 484 10.13 13.68 5.33
CA GLY A 484 10.24 12.42 6.09
C GLY A 484 9.42 12.44 7.39
N LEU A 485 9.44 13.55 8.12
CA LEU A 485 8.62 13.72 9.33
C LEU A 485 7.13 13.72 8.99
N GLN A 486 6.72 14.42 7.93
CA GLN A 486 5.33 14.46 7.46
C GLN A 486 4.83 13.08 7.03
N ALA A 487 5.62 12.35 6.23
CA ALA A 487 5.28 11.01 5.76
C ALA A 487 5.10 10.02 6.93
N MET A 488 5.83 10.21 8.03
CA MET A 488 5.70 9.44 9.28
C MET A 488 4.63 9.98 10.25
N GLY A 489 3.95 11.07 9.92
CA GLY A 489 2.91 11.70 10.75
C GLY A 489 3.44 12.50 11.94
N LEU A 490 4.73 12.85 11.94
CA LEU A 490 5.42 13.53 13.03
C LEU A 490 5.43 15.06 12.88
N ALA A 491 5.14 15.57 11.68
CA ALA A 491 5.03 17.00 11.41
C ALA A 491 3.78 17.31 10.56
N PRO A 492 3.16 18.49 10.74
CA PRO A 492 2.04 18.92 9.92
C PRO A 492 2.48 19.32 8.51
N TRP A 493 1.55 19.25 7.55
CA TRP A 493 1.76 19.83 6.23
C TRP A 493 1.53 21.34 6.26
N ASN A 494 2.46 22.09 5.66
CA ASN A 494 2.33 23.53 5.50
C ASN A 494 1.50 23.84 4.24
N LEU A 495 0.31 24.41 4.43
CA LEU A 495 -0.60 24.74 3.33
C LEU A 495 -0.27 26.07 2.63
N GLY A 496 0.70 26.84 3.14
CA GLY A 496 1.15 28.11 2.56
C GLY A 496 0.01 29.12 2.31
N LYS A 497 0.13 29.89 1.23
CA LYS A 497 -0.94 30.80 0.73
C LYS A 497 -2.04 30.07 -0.03
N ALA A 498 -1.87 28.80 -0.38
CA ALA A 498 -2.81 28.05 -1.21
C ALA A 498 -4.24 28.05 -0.64
N VAL A 499 -4.38 28.01 0.69
CA VAL A 499 -5.69 28.13 1.36
C VAL A 499 -6.38 29.46 1.00
N ALA A 500 -5.65 30.57 1.06
CA ALA A 500 -6.20 31.89 0.77
C ALA A 500 -6.51 32.06 -0.73
N ASP A 501 -5.64 31.54 -1.59
CA ASP A 501 -5.79 31.64 -3.05
C ASP A 501 -7.02 30.86 -3.54
N PHE A 502 -7.22 29.62 -3.06
CA PHE A 502 -8.39 28.82 -3.42
C PHE A 502 -9.70 29.33 -2.77
N GLN A 503 -9.65 29.88 -1.56
CA GLN A 503 -10.82 30.54 -0.95
C GLN A 503 -11.26 31.77 -1.75
N GLN A 504 -10.31 32.56 -2.28
CA GLN A 504 -10.64 33.69 -3.16
C GLN A 504 -11.25 33.22 -4.49
N GLN A 505 -10.73 32.14 -5.08
CA GLN A 505 -11.29 31.56 -6.31
C GLN A 505 -12.72 31.03 -6.10
N GLN A 506 -13.01 30.35 -4.99
CA GLN A 506 -14.37 29.90 -4.68
C GLN A 506 -15.34 31.06 -4.46
N GLN A 507 -14.92 32.12 -3.75
CA GLN A 507 -15.74 33.31 -3.57
C GLN A 507 -16.04 33.99 -4.91
N GLN A 508 -15.07 34.05 -5.82
CA GLN A 508 -15.28 34.59 -7.17
C GLN A 508 -16.19 33.70 -8.02
N GLN A 509 -16.10 32.37 -7.91
CA GLN A 509 -17.02 31.45 -8.62
C GLN A 509 -18.44 31.52 -8.06
N GLN A 510 -18.61 31.61 -6.74
CA GLN A 510 -19.92 31.80 -6.10
C GLN A 510 -20.53 33.17 -6.44
N GLN A 511 -19.70 34.22 -6.57
CA GLN A 511 -20.16 35.54 -7.04
C GLN A 511 -20.54 35.53 -8.53
N LYS A 512 -19.84 34.76 -9.36
CA LYS A 512 -20.19 34.56 -10.78
C LYS A 512 -21.47 33.73 -10.96
N SER A 513 -21.68 32.69 -10.17
CA SER A 513 -22.93 31.90 -10.21
C SER A 513 -24.12 32.68 -9.63
N ALA A 514 -23.89 33.53 -8.62
CA ALA A 514 -24.91 34.41 -8.07
C ALA A 514 -25.29 35.57 -9.02
N SER A 515 -24.33 36.12 -9.78
CA SER A 515 -24.58 37.19 -10.76
C SER A 515 -25.15 36.68 -12.11
N GLY A 516 -25.01 35.39 -12.42
CA GLY A 516 -25.57 34.75 -13.61
C GLY A 516 -27.08 34.49 -13.58
N SER A 517 -27.78 34.79 -12.48
CA SER A 517 -29.24 34.56 -12.35
C SER A 517 -30.12 35.76 -12.73
N SER A 518 -29.55 36.84 -13.29
CA SER A 518 -30.31 38.02 -13.72
C SER A 518 -30.01 38.47 -15.15
N SER A 519 -30.45 37.69 -16.14
CA SER A 519 -30.87 38.20 -17.46
C SER A 519 -31.40 37.07 -18.34
N ALA A 520 -32.68 36.74 -18.20
CA ALA A 520 -33.43 36.14 -19.28
C ALA A 520 -34.11 37.26 -20.08
N SER A 521 -33.61 37.57 -21.28
CA SER A 521 -34.45 37.74 -22.47
C SER A 521 -33.66 38.15 -23.72
N SER A 522 -33.98 37.43 -24.81
CA SER A 522 -33.98 37.81 -26.23
C SER A 522 -32.81 37.42 -27.16
N SER A 523 -33.25 36.81 -28.27
CA SER A 523 -32.71 36.68 -29.64
C SER A 523 -31.55 35.73 -29.97
N SER A 524 -31.92 34.57 -30.53
CA SER A 524 -31.60 33.97 -31.85
C SER A 524 -30.24 34.21 -32.55
N ASP A 525 -29.74 33.08 -33.08
CA ASP A 525 -28.87 32.86 -34.24
C ASP A 525 -27.40 33.32 -34.18
N ALA A 526 -26.47 32.36 -34.15
CA ALA A 526 -25.52 32.13 -35.24
C ALA A 526 -24.52 30.99 -34.93
N VAL A 527 -24.18 30.27 -35.99
CA VAL A 527 -23.30 29.10 -36.09
C VAL A 527 -21.85 29.55 -36.38
N MET A 528 -20.88 28.70 -35.99
CA MET A 528 -19.44 28.61 -36.37
C MET A 528 -18.37 29.29 -35.50
N GLY A 529 -17.62 28.42 -34.79
CA GLY A 529 -16.20 28.19 -35.02
C GLY A 529 -15.19 29.28 -34.65
N ALA A 530 -14.46 29.09 -33.54
CA ALA A 530 -13.08 29.53 -33.40
C ALA A 530 -12.35 28.80 -32.27
N THR A 531 -11.23 28.20 -32.63
CA THR A 531 -10.17 27.63 -31.78
C THR A 531 -9.39 28.69 -30.99
N SER A 532 -9.05 28.40 -29.73
CA SER A 532 -7.92 29.01 -28.98
C SER A 532 -7.47 27.97 -27.94
N LYS A 533 -6.39 27.19 -28.11
CA LYS A 533 -4.96 27.56 -28.02
C LYS A 533 -4.66 28.66 -27.00
N ASP A 534 -4.43 28.24 -25.76
CA ASP A 534 -3.47 28.85 -24.82
C ASP A 534 -2.78 27.67 -24.11
N LYS A 535 -1.57 27.28 -24.53
CA LYS A 535 -0.27 27.72 -24.00
C LYS A 535 -0.03 27.28 -22.55
N ASP A 536 0.25 25.99 -22.40
CA ASP A 536 1.03 25.45 -21.29
C ASP A 536 2.47 25.96 -21.38
N LYS A 537 2.78 26.95 -20.56
CA LYS A 537 4.13 27.27 -20.11
C LYS A 537 3.98 27.80 -18.69
N ASP A 538 4.21 26.94 -17.71
CA ASP A 538 4.75 27.28 -16.40
C ASP A 538 5.34 26.00 -15.80
N ASP A 539 6.62 25.79 -16.13
CA ASP A 539 7.53 24.88 -15.45
C ASP A 539 8.10 25.67 -14.26
N GLU A 540 7.39 25.66 -13.13
CA GLU A 540 7.87 26.19 -11.86
C GLU A 540 8.19 25.05 -10.88
N SER A 541 9.33 25.18 -10.20
CA SER A 541 9.90 24.21 -9.27
C SER A 541 8.87 23.58 -8.34
N LEU A 542 8.79 22.26 -8.34
CA LEU A 542 7.85 21.45 -7.54
C LEU A 542 7.96 21.64 -6.01
N LEU A 543 8.99 22.34 -5.55
CA LEU A 543 9.33 22.58 -4.16
C LEU A 543 9.34 24.10 -3.91
N SER A 544 8.77 24.53 -2.78
CA SER A 544 8.94 25.90 -2.31
C SER A 544 10.42 26.20 -2.00
N SER A 545 10.78 27.47 -1.76
CA SER A 545 12.11 27.87 -1.28
C SER A 545 12.59 27.11 -0.03
N ASP A 546 11.64 26.51 0.70
CA ASP A 546 11.86 25.78 1.94
C ASP A 546 11.80 24.24 1.73
N GLY A 547 11.71 23.78 0.48
CA GLY A 547 11.68 22.34 0.14
C GLY A 547 10.34 21.64 0.34
N ALA A 548 9.24 22.38 0.58
CA ALA A 548 7.92 21.80 0.85
C ALA A 548 7.06 21.68 -0.41
N LEU A 549 6.33 20.57 -0.54
CA LEU A 549 5.34 20.36 -1.61
C LEU A 549 4.13 21.25 -1.43
N THR A 550 3.86 22.06 -2.46
CA THR A 550 2.67 22.90 -2.50
C THR A 550 1.49 22.13 -3.11
N PRO A 551 0.30 22.17 -2.48
CA PRO A 551 -0.90 21.56 -3.05
C PRO A 551 -1.30 22.29 -4.33
N LYS A 552 -1.66 21.52 -5.37
CA LYS A 552 -2.03 22.00 -6.71
C LYS A 552 -3.54 22.06 -6.90
N THR A 553 -4.32 21.34 -6.11
CA THR A 553 -5.78 21.28 -6.24
C THR A 553 -6.48 21.62 -4.92
N HIS A 554 -7.74 22.07 -5.02
CA HIS A 554 -8.58 22.29 -3.84
C HIS A 554 -8.79 21.00 -3.03
N ALA A 555 -9.00 19.89 -3.73
CA ALA A 555 -9.03 18.53 -3.21
C ALA A 555 -7.82 18.21 -2.29
N GLU A 556 -6.60 18.43 -2.79
CA GLU A 556 -5.37 18.23 -2.00
C GLU A 556 -5.36 19.11 -0.74
N VAL A 557 -5.75 20.39 -0.86
CA VAL A 557 -5.82 21.31 0.28
C VAL A 557 -6.76 20.78 1.37
N GLU A 558 -7.95 20.30 1.00
CA GLU A 558 -8.92 19.78 1.97
C GLU A 558 -8.44 18.48 2.63
N VAL A 559 -7.85 17.56 1.86
CA VAL A 559 -7.27 16.32 2.42
C VAL A 559 -6.14 16.64 3.41
N LEU A 560 -5.25 17.59 3.08
CA LEU A 560 -4.15 18.00 3.97
C LEU A 560 -4.66 18.72 5.23
N LYS A 561 -5.69 19.56 5.11
CA LYS A 561 -6.35 20.19 6.28
C LYS A 561 -6.92 19.14 7.22
N LEU A 562 -7.69 18.19 6.68
CA LEU A 562 -8.27 17.09 7.45
C LEU A 562 -7.18 16.26 8.12
N ALA A 563 -6.12 15.93 7.38
CA ALA A 563 -5.00 15.16 7.93
C ALA A 563 -4.29 15.90 9.07
N ASN A 564 -4.05 17.20 8.94
CA ASN A 564 -3.48 18.02 10.02
C ASN A 564 -4.38 18.03 11.27
N GLN A 565 -5.70 18.15 11.10
CA GLN A 565 -6.66 18.09 12.22
C GLN A 565 -6.70 16.70 12.89
N ILE A 566 -6.59 15.62 12.11
CA ILE A 566 -6.57 14.24 12.62
C ILE A 566 -5.28 13.96 13.40
N LEU A 567 -4.13 14.38 12.86
CA LEU A 567 -2.81 14.07 13.42
C LEU A 567 -2.43 14.95 14.61
N PHE A 568 -2.93 16.20 14.63
CA PHE A 568 -2.59 17.22 15.63
C PHE A 568 -3.85 17.90 16.18
N PRO A 569 -4.78 17.15 16.80
CA PRO A 569 -6.05 17.70 17.27
C PRO A 569 -5.89 18.79 18.34
N GLU A 570 -4.74 18.84 19.00
CA GLU A 570 -4.37 19.88 19.97
C GLU A 570 -4.05 21.25 19.34
N ARG A 571 -3.82 21.32 18.03
CA ARG A 571 -3.45 22.54 17.30
C ARG A 571 -4.69 23.32 16.87
N PHE A 572 -5.21 24.14 17.78
CA PHE A 572 -6.42 24.97 17.56
C PHE A 572 -6.33 25.89 16.32
N ASP A 573 -5.13 26.26 15.89
CA ASP A 573 -4.89 27.05 14.69
C ASP A 573 -5.32 26.34 13.39
N PHE A 574 -5.48 25.02 13.39
CA PHE A 574 -6.04 24.27 12.26
C PHE A 574 -7.57 24.30 12.18
N TYR A 575 -8.25 24.79 13.22
CA TYR A 575 -9.70 24.85 13.30
C TYR A 575 -10.25 26.27 13.18
N MET A 576 -9.45 27.29 13.51
CA MET A 576 -9.90 28.67 13.47
C MET A 576 -9.60 29.31 12.11
N PRO A 577 -10.60 29.94 11.44
CA PRO A 577 -10.33 30.82 10.31
C PRO A 577 -9.36 31.91 10.77
N THR A 578 -8.21 32.04 10.11
CA THR A 578 -7.30 33.15 10.36
C THR A 578 -8.07 34.45 10.12
N ARG A 579 -8.37 35.18 11.20
CA ARG A 579 -8.89 36.54 11.09
C ARG A 579 -7.85 37.34 10.32
N ALA A 580 -8.16 37.72 9.08
CA ALA A 580 -7.36 38.67 8.35
C ALA A 580 -7.15 39.91 9.24
N PRO A 581 -5.92 40.45 9.37
CA PRO A 581 -5.72 41.66 10.13
C PRO A 581 -6.57 42.75 9.48
N SER A 582 -7.57 43.23 10.22
CA SER A 582 -8.43 44.31 9.76
C SER A 582 -7.55 45.50 9.43
N ARG A 583 -7.44 45.83 8.14
CA ARG A 583 -6.73 47.00 7.67
C ARG A 583 -7.50 48.22 8.19
N ALA A 584 -7.05 48.77 9.32
CA ALA A 584 -7.64 49.97 9.89
C ALA A 584 -7.58 51.09 8.81
N PRO A 585 -8.70 51.74 8.48
CA PRO A 585 -8.68 52.82 7.50
C PRO A 585 -7.83 53.95 8.07
N SER A 586 -6.81 54.35 7.31
CA SER A 586 -5.98 55.52 7.58
C SER A 586 -6.88 56.76 7.60
N ARG A 587 -7.24 57.24 8.79
CA ARG A 587 -7.90 58.54 8.92
C ARG A 587 -6.83 59.62 8.77
N ALA A 588 -6.83 60.23 7.59
CA ALA A 588 -6.11 61.45 7.28
C ALA A 588 -6.39 62.52 8.35
N ALA A 589 -5.33 63.21 8.75
CA ALA A 589 -5.37 64.33 9.66
C ALA A 589 -6.27 65.44 9.08
N SER A 590 -7.13 65.99 9.92
CA SER A 590 -7.72 67.32 9.74
C SER A 590 -7.96 67.94 11.13
N PRO A 591 -7.81 69.27 11.26
CA PRO A 591 -7.31 69.87 12.48
C PRO A 591 -8.40 70.18 13.51
N LEU A 592 -7.99 70.15 14.78
CA LEU A 592 -8.72 70.54 15.97
C LEU A 592 -9.35 71.94 15.87
N PRO A 593 -10.45 72.16 16.61
CA PRO A 593 -10.62 73.37 17.37
C PRO A 593 -10.66 73.11 18.89
N SER A 594 -10.27 74.17 19.59
CA SER A 594 -9.80 74.32 20.96
C SER A 594 -10.84 74.23 22.09
N SER A 595 -10.29 74.21 23.33
CA SER A 595 -10.88 74.51 24.65
C SER A 595 -11.58 73.33 25.34
N ARG A 596 -11.45 73.06 26.65
CA ARG A 596 -11.10 73.88 27.83
C ARG A 596 -10.82 72.94 29.04
N GLU A 597 -9.91 73.36 29.92
CA GLU A 597 -9.91 73.25 31.41
C GLU A 597 -10.00 71.85 32.11
N ARG A 598 -8.98 71.44 32.90
CA ARG A 598 -8.88 71.54 34.39
C ARG A 598 -10.04 70.82 35.10
N GLU A 599 -9.86 69.80 35.95
CA GLU A 599 -9.19 69.79 37.26
C GLU A 599 -9.26 68.37 37.90
N ARG A 600 -8.31 68.04 38.79
CA ARG A 600 -8.36 67.27 40.07
C ARG A 600 -9.30 66.04 40.19
N ASP A 601 -8.93 64.93 40.83
CA ASP A 601 -8.40 64.87 42.19
C ASP A 601 -7.85 63.47 42.54
N THR A 602 -6.92 63.47 43.47
CA THR A 602 -6.31 62.33 44.17
C THR A 602 -7.09 61.97 45.44
N ARG A 603 -7.03 60.68 45.83
CA ARG A 603 -7.29 60.02 47.15
C ARG A 603 -8.18 58.78 46.92
N GLU A 604 -7.98 57.63 47.55
CA GLU A 604 -7.40 57.33 48.85
C GLU A 604 -6.98 55.85 48.92
N LYS A 605 -5.95 55.60 49.72
CA LYS A 605 -5.44 54.29 50.14
C LYS A 605 -6.16 53.79 51.39
N ASP A 606 -5.94 52.51 51.66
CA ASP A 606 -5.99 51.82 52.95
C ASP A 606 -7.33 51.24 53.43
N ARG A 607 -7.37 49.90 53.45
CA ARG A 607 -7.45 49.10 54.70
C ARG A 607 -7.11 47.63 54.42
N ASP A 608 -5.89 47.23 54.79
CA ASP A 608 -5.55 46.25 55.84
C ASP A 608 -6.69 45.34 56.37
N HIS A 609 -6.50 44.10 56.82
CA HIS A 609 -5.41 43.14 56.96
C HIS A 609 -6.03 41.89 57.64
N LYS A 610 -5.39 40.71 57.55
CA LYS A 610 -5.61 39.47 58.35
C LYS A 610 -6.84 38.60 57.98
N GLY A 611 -6.76 37.28 57.89
CA GLY A 611 -5.64 36.34 58.06
C GLY A 611 -6.11 34.88 58.06
N ALA A 612 -5.12 33.96 58.01
CA ALA A 612 -5.12 32.56 58.45
C ALA A 612 -6.08 31.56 57.75
N LYS A 613 -5.57 30.66 56.91
CA LYS A 613 -4.90 29.36 57.20
C LYS A 613 -5.86 28.19 57.49
N GLY A 614 -5.79 27.19 56.61
CA GLY A 614 -5.77 25.76 56.96
C GLY A 614 -7.10 25.02 56.83
N LEU A 615 -7.16 24.00 55.96
CA LEU A 615 -7.14 22.60 56.38
C LEU A 615 -7.00 21.67 55.16
N SER A 616 -6.24 20.60 55.34
CA SER A 616 -6.01 19.50 54.40
C SER A 616 -6.92 18.30 54.72
N SER A 617 -6.94 17.38 53.75
CA SER A 617 -7.13 15.92 53.84
C SER A 617 -8.50 15.34 54.19
N LEU A 618 -9.01 14.48 53.28
CA LEU A 618 -9.32 13.04 53.43
C LEU A 618 -10.20 12.62 52.23
N LEU A 619 -9.68 11.82 51.29
CA LEU A 619 -9.83 10.36 51.14
C LEU A 619 -11.29 9.90 50.88
N ASP A 620 -11.57 9.47 49.65
CA ASP A 620 -11.80 8.07 49.26
C ASP A 620 -11.59 7.89 47.75
#